data_AF-A0A4Y2I8I6-F1
#
_entry.id   AF-A0A4Y2I8I6-F1
#
_cell.length_a   1.000
_cell.length_b   1.000
_cell.length_c   1.000
_cell.angle_alpha   90.00
_cell.angle_beta   90.00
_cell.angle_gamma   90.00
#
_symmetry.space_group_name_H-M   'P 1'
#
loop_
_entity.id
_entity.type
_entity.pdbx_description
1 polymer ?
#
loop_
_entity_poly.entity_id
_entity_poly.type
_entity_poly.pdbx_seq_one_letter_code
_entity_poly.pdbx_strand_id
1 'polypeptide(L)'
;MLNSVPYFGLQMNTRYLEGNKFVNFFLASLVEVPAHFATWICLARCGRRGCLLTAFVTASVSCFLPFPFRNYKAVHVLVTFIVKGCTSSAYITLYIQGPELFPIYLRAAGIGMCCTVGSVGGVIAPYAVYLYKYGDYGPFLVFSAAMALAALCASCLPETAGRKPPESAIDAENFERNWKYFDCAGCPEVDEEPLSQEAIFSSPETQGYRRRSTAHKAFSALFNAKSETVILMRQSI
;
A
#
# COMPACT_ATOMS: atom_id res chain seq x y z
N MET A 1 2.58 2.87 2.93
CA MET A 1 3.66 3.88 3.00
C MET A 1 4.37 3.93 4.34
N LEU A 2 3.66 3.81 5.47
CA LEU A 2 4.27 3.76 6.81
C LEU A 2 5.34 2.66 6.96
N ASN A 3 5.22 1.55 6.23
CA ASN A 3 6.19 0.46 6.22
C ASN A 3 7.57 0.83 5.67
N SER A 4 7.69 1.92 4.91
CA SER A 4 8.96 2.31 4.26
C SER A 4 10.01 2.75 5.28
N VAL A 5 9.60 3.44 6.36
CA VAL A 5 10.51 3.91 7.41
C VAL A 5 11.26 2.75 8.09
N PRO A 6 10.58 1.74 8.68
CA PRO A 6 11.27 0.61 9.28
C PRO A 6 11.99 -0.26 8.25
N TYR A 7 11.47 -0.39 7.02
CA TYR A 7 12.16 -1.15 5.97
C TYR A 7 13.55 -0.58 5.65
N PHE A 8 13.62 0.71 5.31
CA PHE A 8 14.89 1.38 5.04
C PHE A 8 15.73 1.55 6.32
N GLY A 9 15.08 1.81 7.46
CA GLY A 9 15.74 1.95 8.75
C GLY A 9 16.47 0.68 9.19
N LEU A 10 15.82 -0.48 9.08
CA LEU A 10 16.43 -1.78 9.40
C LEU A 10 17.58 -2.14 8.44
N GLN A 11 17.44 -1.80 7.15
CA GLN A 11 18.52 -2.00 6.18
C GLN A 11 19.78 -1.22 6.57
N MET A 12 19.60 0.02 7.03
CA MET A 12 20.70 0.86 7.49
C MET A 12 21.21 0.40 8.86
N ASN A 13 20.33 -0.04 9.76
CA ASN A 13 20.67 -0.53 11.09
C ASN A 13 21.55 -1.80 11.04
N THR A 14 21.38 -2.66 10.03
CA THR A 14 22.20 -3.86 9.78
C THR A 14 23.71 -3.59 9.73
N ARG A 15 24.13 -2.34 9.45
CA ARG A 15 25.54 -1.91 9.46
C ARG A 15 26.11 -1.66 10.85
N TYR A 16 25.24 -1.40 11.84
CA TYR A 16 25.59 -1.11 13.24
C TYR A 16 25.50 -2.36 14.12
N LEU A 17 24.91 -3.44 13.61
CA LEU A 17 24.94 -4.75 14.27
C LEU A 17 26.37 -5.26 14.38
N GLU A 18 26.65 -5.95 15.48
CA GLU A 18 27.95 -6.56 15.70
C GLU A 18 28.25 -7.70 14.74
N GLY A 19 29.53 -7.90 14.45
CA GLY A 19 30.02 -8.90 13.50
C GLY A 19 30.39 -8.31 12.13
N ASN A 20 30.48 -9.17 11.14
CA ASN A 20 30.84 -8.76 9.79
C ASN A 20 29.64 -8.16 9.06
N LYS A 21 29.73 -6.87 8.73
CA LYS A 21 28.69 -6.10 8.03
C LYS A 21 28.21 -6.75 6.74
N PHE A 22 29.10 -7.41 5.99
CA PHE A 22 28.74 -8.10 4.75
C PHE A 22 27.91 -9.36 5.02
N VAL A 23 28.24 -10.10 6.07
CA VAL A 23 27.49 -11.30 6.48
C VAL A 23 26.12 -10.92 7.02
N ASN A 24 26.04 -9.88 7.87
CA ASN A 24 24.76 -9.40 8.40
C ASN A 24 23.84 -8.91 7.28
N PHE A 25 24.38 -8.18 6.29
CA PHE A 25 23.60 -7.74 5.13
C PHE A 25 23.16 -8.93 4.25
N PHE A 26 24.05 -9.90 4.01
CA PHE A 26 23.70 -11.11 3.27
C PHE A 26 22.59 -11.91 3.94
N LEU A 27 22.69 -12.13 5.26
CA LEU A 27 21.65 -12.79 6.05
C LEU A 27 20.33 -12.01 6.03
N ALA A 28 20.41 -10.67 6.10
CA ALA A 28 19.24 -9.81 6.06
C ALA A 28 18.48 -9.93 4.73
N SER A 29 19.19 -10.03 3.61
CA SER A 29 18.59 -10.30 2.29
C SER A 29 18.13 -11.75 2.15
N LEU A 30 18.87 -12.71 2.71
CA LEU A 30 18.50 -14.13 2.66
C LEU A 30 17.18 -14.40 3.38
N VAL A 31 16.89 -13.70 4.48
CA VAL A 31 15.64 -13.81 5.24
C VAL A 31 14.41 -13.30 4.48
N GLU A 32 14.58 -12.42 3.49
CA GLU A 32 13.46 -11.91 2.69
C GLU A 32 12.84 -13.00 1.82
N VAL A 33 13.66 -13.86 1.21
CA VAL A 33 13.20 -14.95 0.35
C VAL A 33 12.21 -15.90 1.05
N PRO A 34 12.53 -16.53 2.19
CA PRO A 34 11.59 -17.39 2.90
C PRO A 34 10.40 -16.60 3.47
N ALA A 35 10.60 -15.33 3.87
CA ALA A 35 9.50 -14.49 4.31
C ALA A 35 8.46 -14.28 3.18
N HIS A 36 8.91 -14.10 1.94
CA HIS A 36 8.02 -13.98 0.78
C HIS A 36 7.22 -15.25 0.51
N PHE A 37 7.87 -16.43 0.57
CA PHE A 37 7.19 -17.72 0.46
C PHE A 37 6.16 -17.92 1.59
N ALA A 38 6.52 -17.57 2.83
CA ALA A 38 5.58 -17.62 3.95
C ALA A 38 4.39 -16.68 3.74
N THR A 39 4.63 -15.48 3.22
CA THR A 39 3.60 -14.48 2.92
C THR A 39 2.60 -15.01 1.90
N TRP A 40 3.08 -15.66 0.84
CA TRP A 40 2.22 -16.29 -0.16
C TRP A 40 1.25 -17.28 0.50
N ILE A 41 1.77 -18.18 1.35
CA ILE A 41 0.95 -19.18 2.06
C ILE A 41 -0.04 -18.50 3.01
N CYS A 42 0.40 -17.48 3.75
CA CYS A 42 -0.45 -16.71 4.65
C CYS A 42 -1.59 -16.00 3.92
N LEU A 43 -1.34 -15.41 2.74
CA LEU A 43 -2.38 -14.76 1.92
C LEU A 43 -3.48 -15.75 1.51
N ALA A 44 -3.10 -16.99 1.20
CA ALA A 44 -4.05 -18.04 0.81
C ALA A 44 -4.93 -18.52 1.98
N ARG A 45 -4.50 -18.36 3.24
CA ARG A 45 -5.20 -18.90 4.43
C ARG A 45 -5.88 -17.84 5.30
N CYS A 46 -5.26 -16.68 5.48
CA CYS A 46 -5.67 -15.68 6.48
C CYS A 46 -6.28 -14.41 5.85
N GLY A 47 -6.50 -14.39 4.54
CA GLY A 47 -6.89 -13.17 3.82
C GLY A 47 -5.74 -12.16 3.70
N ARG A 48 -6.00 -11.02 3.06
CA ARG A 48 -5.00 -9.97 2.84
C ARG A 48 -4.86 -9.09 4.08
N ARG A 49 -5.98 -8.66 4.68
CA ARG A 49 -5.95 -7.80 5.89
C ARG A 49 -5.40 -8.55 7.09
N GLY A 50 -5.81 -9.80 7.29
CA GLY A 50 -5.31 -10.66 8.36
C GLY A 50 -3.79 -10.88 8.28
N CYS A 51 -3.26 -11.12 7.07
CA CYS A 51 -1.82 -11.23 6.87
C CYS A 51 -1.09 -9.89 7.17
N LEU A 52 -1.67 -8.76 6.79
CA LEU A 52 -1.08 -7.44 7.02
C LEU A 52 -1.04 -7.09 8.52
N LEU A 53 -2.15 -7.33 9.23
CA LEU A 53 -2.26 -7.08 10.66
C LEU A 53 -1.33 -7.97 11.47
N THR A 54 -1.31 -9.27 11.18
CA THR A 54 -0.41 -10.21 11.90
C THR A 54 1.06 -9.85 11.67
N ALA A 55 1.45 -9.44 10.46
CA ALA A 55 2.80 -8.98 10.16
C ALA A 55 3.18 -7.71 10.96
N PHE A 56 2.32 -6.69 11.01
CA PHE A 56 2.63 -5.46 11.75
C PHE A 56 2.59 -5.64 13.28
N VAL A 57 1.67 -6.46 13.79
CA VAL A 57 1.60 -6.76 15.24
C VAL A 57 2.82 -7.57 15.67
N THR A 58 3.18 -8.63 14.93
CA THR A 58 4.37 -9.44 15.22
C THR A 58 5.65 -8.62 15.11
N ALA A 59 5.78 -7.74 14.10
CA ALA A 59 6.89 -6.82 13.99
C ALA A 59 6.98 -5.87 15.21
N SER A 60 5.85 -5.26 15.59
CA SER A 60 5.80 -4.32 16.72
C SER A 60 6.19 -5.00 18.03
N VAL A 61 5.59 -6.16 18.33
CA VAL A 61 5.88 -6.94 19.56
C VAL A 61 7.34 -7.39 19.59
N SER A 62 7.86 -7.90 18.47
CA SER A 62 9.26 -8.33 18.37
C SER A 62 10.23 -7.18 18.62
N CYS A 63 9.86 -5.97 18.21
CA CYS A 63 10.68 -4.78 18.40
C CYS A 63 10.76 -4.30 19.87
N PHE A 64 9.81 -4.70 20.73
CA PHE A 64 9.87 -4.44 22.18
C PHE A 64 10.72 -5.47 22.94
N LEU A 65 10.96 -6.65 22.36
CA LEU A 65 11.71 -7.75 22.98
C LEU A 65 13.14 -7.40 23.45
N PRO A 66 13.91 -6.51 22.79
CA PRO A 66 15.25 -6.12 23.25
C PRO A 66 15.26 -5.30 24.56
N PHE A 67 14.13 -4.76 25.00
CA PHE A 67 14.04 -3.90 26.19
C PHE A 67 14.53 -4.60 27.49
N PRO A 68 14.06 -5.82 27.84
CA PRO A 68 14.56 -6.54 29.01
C PRO A 68 15.97 -7.16 28.84
N PHE A 69 16.42 -7.44 27.61
CA PHE A 69 17.65 -8.20 27.34
C PHE A 69 18.82 -7.32 26.88
N ARG A 70 19.07 -6.21 27.59
CA ARG A 70 20.10 -5.18 27.30
C ARG A 70 21.49 -5.72 26.95
N ASN A 71 21.92 -6.76 27.65
CA ASN A 71 23.31 -7.22 27.58
C ASN A 71 23.53 -8.26 26.47
N TYR A 72 22.46 -8.82 25.89
CA TYR A 72 22.56 -9.92 24.93
C TYR A 72 22.45 -9.41 23.50
N LYS A 73 23.60 -9.06 22.92
CA LYS A 73 23.68 -8.50 21.56
C LYS A 73 23.19 -9.48 20.48
N ALA A 74 23.31 -10.78 20.72
CA ALA A 74 22.72 -11.81 19.87
C ALA A 74 21.18 -11.68 19.73
N VAL A 75 20.50 -11.25 20.80
CA VAL A 75 19.04 -11.03 20.79
C VAL A 75 18.68 -9.87 19.87
N HIS A 76 19.45 -8.78 19.88
CA HIS A 76 19.24 -7.65 18.97
C HIS A 76 19.36 -8.06 17.50
N VAL A 77 20.35 -8.90 17.19
CA VAL A 77 20.55 -9.43 15.83
C VAL A 77 19.37 -10.30 15.40
N LEU A 78 18.95 -11.25 16.23
CA LEU A 78 17.80 -12.12 15.95
C LEU A 78 16.49 -11.33 15.77
N VAL A 79 16.23 -10.37 16.65
CA VAL A 79 15.06 -9.49 16.56
C VAL A 79 15.08 -8.68 15.26
N THR A 80 16.24 -8.15 14.87
CA THR A 80 16.37 -7.37 13.61
C THR A 80 16.01 -8.23 12.40
N PHE A 81 16.43 -9.50 12.36
CA PHE A 81 16.05 -10.41 11.27
C PHE A 81 14.56 -10.77 11.28
N ILE A 82 13.97 -11.04 12.44
CA ILE A 82 12.54 -11.33 12.57
C ILE A 82 11.71 -10.13 12.09
N VAL A 83 12.01 -8.94 12.60
CA VAL A 83 11.31 -7.71 12.22
C VAL A 83 11.49 -7.44 10.74
N LYS A 84 12.70 -7.62 10.18
CA LYS A 84 12.95 -7.44 8.74
C LYS A 84 12.11 -8.41 7.89
N GLY A 85 11.97 -9.66 8.30
CA GLY A 85 11.07 -10.63 7.65
C GLY A 85 9.61 -10.18 7.68
N CYS A 86 9.11 -9.77 8.86
CA CYS A 86 7.73 -9.28 9.02
C CYS A 86 7.48 -8.00 8.19
N THR A 87 8.37 -7.02 8.22
CA THR A 87 8.28 -5.79 7.41
C THR A 87 8.27 -6.12 5.92
N SER A 88 9.10 -7.07 5.47
CA SER A 88 9.16 -7.51 4.09
C SER A 88 7.86 -8.21 3.63
N SER A 89 7.29 -9.07 4.48
CA SER A 89 5.97 -9.68 4.22
C SER A 89 4.86 -8.63 4.07
N ALA A 90 4.82 -7.64 4.97
CA ALA A 90 3.83 -6.57 4.91
C ALA A 90 3.98 -5.71 3.64
N TYR A 91 5.21 -5.55 3.12
CA TYR A 91 5.46 -4.81 1.89
C TYR A 91 4.82 -5.49 0.68
N ILE A 92 5.00 -6.81 0.54
CA ILE A 92 4.37 -7.59 -0.54
C ILE A 92 2.85 -7.55 -0.43
N THR A 93 2.30 -7.80 0.76
CA THR A 93 0.85 -7.79 0.96
C THR A 93 0.25 -6.44 0.58
N LEU A 94 0.88 -5.32 0.98
CA LEU A 94 0.45 -3.98 0.57
C LEU A 94 0.55 -3.75 -0.94
N TYR A 95 1.57 -4.30 -1.59
CA TYR A 95 1.75 -4.15 -3.03
C TYR A 95 0.69 -4.91 -3.83
N ILE A 96 0.24 -6.07 -3.31
CA ILE A 96 -0.88 -6.84 -3.88
C ILE A 96 -2.21 -6.14 -3.59
N GLN A 97 -2.39 -5.62 -2.38
CA GLN A 97 -3.60 -4.94 -1.92
C GLN A 97 -3.84 -3.60 -2.65
N GLY A 98 -2.78 -2.87 -2.98
CA GLY A 98 -2.85 -1.55 -3.62
C GLY A 98 -3.75 -1.52 -4.87
N PRO A 99 -3.48 -2.33 -5.91
CA PRO A 99 -4.31 -2.36 -7.11
C PRO A 99 -5.73 -2.89 -6.88
N GLU A 100 -5.98 -3.66 -5.82
CA GLU A 100 -7.33 -4.12 -5.45
C GLU A 100 -8.18 -2.99 -4.84
N LEU A 101 -7.55 -2.01 -4.17
CA LEU A 101 -8.23 -0.85 -3.58
C LEU A 101 -8.54 0.25 -4.61
N PHE A 102 -7.67 0.45 -5.59
CA PHE A 102 -7.81 1.55 -6.54
C PHE A 102 -8.48 1.11 -7.85
N PRO A 103 -9.46 1.87 -8.37
CA PRO A 103 -10.07 1.57 -9.65
C PRO A 103 -9.04 1.73 -10.78
N ILE A 104 -9.21 0.98 -11.87
CA ILE A 104 -8.22 0.83 -12.94
C ILE A 104 -7.67 2.18 -13.44
N TYR A 105 -8.53 3.18 -13.60
CA TYR A 105 -8.16 4.50 -14.12
C TYR A 105 -7.33 5.36 -13.14
N LEU A 106 -7.48 5.13 -11.83
CA LEU A 106 -6.77 5.90 -10.78
C LEU A 106 -5.62 5.11 -10.15
N ARG A 107 -5.48 3.82 -10.46
CA ARG A 107 -4.47 2.93 -9.87
C ARG A 107 -3.05 3.47 -9.99
N ALA A 108 -2.66 3.96 -11.16
CA ALA A 108 -1.32 4.51 -11.37
C ALA A 108 -1.07 5.78 -10.53
N ALA A 109 -2.07 6.67 -10.45
CA ALA A 109 -1.99 7.89 -9.64
C ALA A 109 -1.98 7.58 -8.13
N GLY A 110 -2.83 6.66 -7.67
CA GLY A 110 -2.91 6.23 -6.28
C GLY A 110 -1.61 5.58 -5.80
N ILE A 111 -1.06 4.65 -6.58
CA ILE A 111 0.24 4.02 -6.29
C ILE A 111 1.37 5.06 -6.37
N GLY A 112 1.31 6.02 -7.30
CA GLY A 112 2.28 7.12 -7.39
C GLY A 112 2.31 8.01 -6.14
N MET A 113 1.14 8.47 -5.69
CA MET A 113 1.01 9.26 -4.44
C MET A 113 1.45 8.47 -3.21
N CYS A 114 1.15 7.17 -3.20
CA CYS A 114 1.67 6.25 -2.22
C CYS A 114 3.21 6.31 -2.24
N CYS A 115 3.85 6.00 -3.37
CA CYS A 115 5.31 5.98 -3.52
C CYS A 115 5.98 7.28 -3.08
N THR A 116 5.43 8.46 -3.39
CA THR A 116 6.00 9.74 -2.96
C THR A 116 6.04 9.87 -1.44
N VAL A 117 4.95 9.49 -0.74
CA VAL A 117 4.92 9.43 0.74
C VAL A 117 5.90 8.37 1.27
N GLY A 118 6.07 7.25 0.56
CA GLY A 118 7.07 6.23 0.88
C GLY A 118 8.51 6.75 0.81
N SER A 119 8.81 7.56 -0.20
CA SER A 119 10.11 8.21 -0.37
C SER A 119 10.43 9.18 0.76
N VAL A 120 9.43 9.93 1.25
CA VAL A 120 9.59 10.77 2.46
C VAL A 120 9.98 9.90 3.66
N GLY A 121 9.38 8.71 3.79
CA GLY A 121 9.76 7.72 4.81
C GLY A 121 11.22 7.25 4.67
N GLY A 122 11.72 7.08 3.45
CA GLY A 122 13.12 6.77 3.18
C GLY A 122 14.09 7.88 3.59
N VAL A 123 13.68 9.15 3.46
CA VAL A 123 14.46 10.30 3.94
C VAL A 123 14.51 10.36 5.47
N ILE A 124 13.41 9.96 6.14
CA ILE A 124 13.33 9.92 7.62
C ILE A 124 14.14 8.74 8.20
N ALA A 125 14.28 7.64 7.47
CA ALA A 125 14.97 6.43 7.93
C ALA A 125 16.38 6.63 8.52
N PRO A 126 17.33 7.37 7.89
CA PRO A 126 18.65 7.61 8.49
C PRO A 126 18.59 8.41 9.79
N TYR A 127 17.60 9.29 9.99
CA TYR A 127 17.43 10.01 11.25
C TYR A 127 17.01 9.07 12.39
N ALA A 128 16.16 8.09 12.10
CA ALA A 128 15.79 7.05 13.06
C ALA A 128 17.01 6.19 13.48
N VAL A 129 17.92 5.92 12.55
CA VAL A 129 19.17 5.19 12.84
C VAL A 129 20.17 6.06 13.59
N TYR A 130 20.22 7.37 13.34
CA TYR A 130 21.09 8.29 14.08
C TYR A 130 20.77 8.32 15.59
N LEU A 131 19.52 8.05 15.96
CA LEU A 131 19.09 7.89 17.36
C LEU A 131 19.84 6.79 18.12
N TYR A 132 20.46 5.84 17.41
CA TYR A 132 21.34 4.81 18.01
C TYR A 132 22.48 5.42 18.83
N LYS A 133 22.96 6.62 18.48
CA LYS A 133 24.02 7.33 19.20
C LYS A 133 23.63 7.72 20.64
N TYR A 134 22.34 7.90 20.90
CA TYR A 134 21.81 8.26 22.22
C TYR A 134 21.36 7.03 23.04
N GLY A 135 21.36 5.85 22.43
CA GLY A 135 21.09 4.58 23.09
C GLY A 135 20.75 3.46 22.10
N ASP A 136 21.16 2.23 22.40
CA ASP A 136 20.98 1.05 21.53
C ASP A 136 19.50 0.76 21.17
N TYR A 137 18.55 1.29 21.95
CA TYR A 137 17.11 1.08 21.81
C TYR A 137 16.38 2.16 21.01
N GLY A 138 17.02 3.31 20.82
CA GLY A 138 16.43 4.46 20.13
C GLY A 138 15.75 4.08 18.80
N PRO A 139 16.44 3.39 17.87
CA PRO A 139 15.84 3.03 16.60
C PRO A 139 14.70 2.01 16.73
N PHE A 140 14.81 1.03 17.65
CA PHE A 140 13.78 0.00 17.83
C PHE A 140 12.46 0.60 18.34
N LEU A 141 12.50 1.58 19.25
CA LEU A 141 11.29 2.28 19.71
C LEU A 141 10.60 3.08 18.60
N VAL A 142 11.38 3.73 17.72
CA VAL A 142 10.81 4.46 16.57
C VAL A 142 10.17 3.51 15.57
N PHE A 143 10.83 2.38 15.29
CA PHE A 143 10.27 1.36 14.40
C PHE A 143 9.02 0.71 14.99
N SER A 144 9.00 0.41 16.30
CA SER A 144 7.82 -0.16 16.95
C SER A 144 6.64 0.79 16.93
N ALA A 145 6.84 2.08 17.20
CA ALA A 145 5.79 3.09 17.13
C ALA A 145 5.25 3.26 15.70
N ALA A 146 6.12 3.28 14.70
CA ALA A 146 5.72 3.37 13.30
C ALA A 146 4.93 2.12 12.85
N MET A 147 5.31 0.93 13.30
CA MET A 147 4.61 -0.33 13.01
C MET A 147 3.28 -0.45 13.74
N ALA A 148 3.19 0.03 14.98
CA ALA A 148 1.94 0.09 15.73
C ALA A 148 0.94 1.04 15.03
N LEU A 149 1.38 2.22 14.60
CA LEU A 149 0.56 3.13 13.82
C LEU A 149 0.16 2.52 12.47
N ALA A 150 1.07 1.81 11.80
CA ALA A 150 0.76 1.08 10.57
C ALA A 150 -0.29 -0.03 10.80
N ALA A 151 -0.23 -0.74 11.93
CA ALA A 151 -1.23 -1.75 12.30
C ALA A 151 -2.62 -1.11 12.52
N LEU A 152 -2.68 0.04 13.20
CA LEU A 152 -3.92 0.80 13.37
C LEU A 152 -4.49 1.25 12.02
N CYS A 153 -3.66 1.82 11.13
CA CYS A 153 -4.10 2.18 9.78
C CYS A 153 -4.53 0.95 8.96
N ALA A 154 -3.82 -0.17 9.07
CA ALA A 154 -4.19 -1.43 8.43
C ALA A 154 -5.50 -2.00 8.96
N SER A 155 -5.85 -1.72 10.21
CA SER A 155 -7.15 -2.11 10.78
C SER A 155 -8.30 -1.30 10.20
N CYS A 156 -8.06 -0.08 9.72
CA CYS A 156 -9.06 0.70 8.99
C CYS A 156 -9.23 0.25 7.54
N LEU A 157 -8.34 -0.61 7.02
CA LEU A 157 -8.39 -1.07 5.64
C LEU A 157 -9.44 -2.20 5.49
N PRO A 158 -10.31 -2.14 4.47
CA PRO A 158 -11.26 -3.22 4.20
C PRO A 158 -10.55 -4.47 3.69
N GLU A 159 -11.17 -5.63 3.91
CA GLU A 159 -10.72 -6.90 3.35
C GLU A 159 -11.10 -6.97 1.85
N THR A 160 -10.11 -7.18 0.98
CA THR A 160 -10.31 -7.35 -0.47
C THR A 160 -10.21 -8.81 -0.92
N ALA A 161 -10.01 -9.74 0.01
CA ALA A 161 -9.90 -11.16 -0.32
C ALA A 161 -11.14 -11.66 -1.07
N GLY A 162 -10.94 -12.09 -2.31
CA GLY A 162 -12.01 -12.69 -3.13
C GLY A 162 -12.98 -11.69 -3.78
N ARG A 163 -12.80 -10.38 -3.59
CA ARG A 163 -13.63 -9.35 -4.26
C ARG A 163 -13.06 -8.99 -5.63
N LYS A 164 -13.93 -8.76 -6.62
CA LYS A 164 -13.50 -8.22 -7.92
C LYS A 164 -13.02 -6.78 -7.73
N PRO A 165 -11.86 -6.39 -8.28
CA PRO A 165 -11.39 -5.02 -8.23
C PRO A 165 -12.33 -4.11 -9.04
N PRO A 166 -12.65 -2.90 -8.54
CA PRO A 166 -13.61 -2.03 -9.21
C PRO A 166 -13.08 -1.56 -10.56
N GLU A 167 -13.75 -1.96 -11.64
CA GLU A 167 -13.33 -1.58 -13.00
C GLU A 167 -13.92 -0.24 -13.44
N SER A 168 -15.10 0.13 -12.92
CA SER A 168 -15.83 1.35 -13.29
C SER A 168 -16.07 2.28 -12.08
N ALA A 169 -16.36 3.56 -12.33
CA ALA A 169 -16.67 4.52 -11.27
C ALA A 169 -17.90 4.12 -10.43
N ILE A 170 -18.88 3.46 -11.05
CA ILE A 170 -20.08 2.94 -10.41
C ILE A 170 -19.74 1.77 -9.49
N ASP A 171 -18.80 0.94 -9.91
CA ASP A 171 -18.29 -0.19 -9.13
C ASP A 171 -17.50 0.29 -7.89
N ALA A 172 -16.79 1.42 -8.03
CA ALA A 172 -16.14 2.08 -6.90
C ALA A 172 -17.15 2.65 -5.89
N GLU A 173 -18.25 3.26 -6.36
CA GLU A 173 -19.31 3.79 -5.49
C GLU A 173 -20.02 2.65 -4.72
N ASN A 174 -20.29 1.52 -5.38
CA ASN A 174 -20.84 0.33 -4.74
C ASN A 174 -19.85 -0.28 -3.72
N PHE A 175 -18.54 -0.26 -4.01
CA PHE A 175 -17.51 -0.69 -3.08
C PHE A 175 -17.47 0.19 -1.82
N GLU A 176 -17.62 1.51 -1.98
CA GLU A 176 -17.71 2.45 -0.85
C GLU A 176 -18.98 2.23 -0.01
N ARG A 177 -20.13 1.97 -0.64
CA ARG A 177 -21.40 1.73 0.08
C ARG A 177 -21.39 0.43 0.89
N ASN A 178 -20.71 -0.60 0.39
CA ASN A 178 -20.56 -1.90 1.05
C ASN A 178 -19.39 -1.97 2.03
N TRP A 179 -18.77 -0.83 2.37
CA TRP A 179 -17.62 -0.76 3.26
C TRP A 179 -18.03 -1.06 4.71
N LYS A 180 -17.70 -2.27 5.17
CA LYS A 180 -17.76 -2.65 6.60
C LYS A 180 -16.35 -2.70 7.18
N TYR A 181 -16.09 -1.90 8.22
CA TYR A 181 -14.79 -1.83 8.92
C TYR A 181 -14.32 -3.18 9.51
N PHE A 182 -15.23 -4.12 9.76
CA PHE A 182 -14.94 -5.40 10.42
C PHE A 182 -15.34 -6.62 9.59
N ASP A 183 -15.39 -6.51 8.26
CA ASP A 183 -15.61 -7.71 7.45
C ASP A 183 -14.42 -8.67 7.56
N CYS A 184 -14.74 -9.92 7.92
CA CYS A 184 -13.81 -11.04 7.99
C CYS A 184 -13.64 -11.66 6.59
N ALA A 185 -12.48 -12.27 6.34
CA ALA A 185 -12.11 -12.94 5.08
C ALA A 185 -12.99 -14.16 4.67
N GLY A 186 -14.14 -14.38 5.33
CA GLY A 186 -15.04 -15.50 5.09
C GLY A 186 -16.54 -15.16 5.19
N CYS A 187 -16.94 -13.89 5.23
CA CYS A 187 -18.36 -13.55 5.12
C CYS A 187 -18.83 -13.77 3.66
N PRO A 188 -19.93 -14.51 3.42
CA PRO A 188 -20.52 -14.62 2.10
C PRO A 188 -20.97 -13.24 1.61
N GLU A 189 -20.78 -13.01 0.30
CA GLU A 189 -21.30 -11.86 -0.43
C GLU A 189 -22.81 -11.80 -0.16
N VAL A 190 -23.30 -10.70 0.42
CA VAL A 190 -24.73 -10.42 0.39
C VAL A 190 -24.99 -9.95 -1.03
N ASP A 191 -25.66 -10.78 -1.82
CA ASP A 191 -26.16 -10.43 -3.15
C ASP A 191 -27.21 -9.32 -3.01
N GLU A 192 -26.78 -8.09 -2.75
CA GLU A 192 -27.63 -6.92 -3.02
C GLU A 192 -27.66 -6.72 -4.52
N GLU A 193 -28.87 -6.85 -5.08
CA GLU A 193 -29.20 -6.62 -6.47
C GLU A 193 -28.53 -5.31 -6.95
N PRO A 194 -27.64 -5.36 -7.96
CA PRO A 194 -26.94 -4.17 -8.41
C PRO A 194 -27.99 -3.13 -8.84
N LEU A 195 -27.81 -1.89 -8.38
CA LEU A 195 -28.64 -0.75 -8.80
C LEU A 195 -28.70 -0.78 -10.34
N SER A 196 -29.90 -1.00 -10.89
CA SER A 196 -30.11 -1.19 -12.32
C SER A 196 -29.47 -0.02 -13.09
N GLN A 197 -28.81 -0.33 -14.22
CA GLN A 197 -28.12 0.65 -15.06
C GLN A 197 -28.99 1.86 -15.46
N GLU A 198 -30.33 1.73 -15.39
CA GLU A 198 -31.29 2.81 -15.62
C GLU A 198 -31.30 3.87 -14.51
N ALA A 199 -31.18 3.50 -13.23
CA ALA A 199 -31.21 4.43 -12.10
C ALA A 199 -29.93 5.31 -12.02
N ILE A 200 -28.82 4.82 -12.59
CA ILE A 200 -27.54 5.54 -12.69
C ILE A 200 -27.60 6.63 -13.78
N PHE A 201 -28.40 6.42 -14.83
CA PHE A 201 -28.58 7.43 -15.89
C PHE A 201 -29.37 8.66 -15.41
N SER A 202 -30.17 8.50 -14.35
CA SER A 202 -30.96 9.57 -13.73
C SER A 202 -30.23 10.35 -12.63
N SER A 203 -29.05 9.92 -12.18
CA SER A 203 -28.29 10.65 -11.15
C SER A 203 -27.79 12.02 -11.68
N PRO A 204 -27.92 13.11 -10.89
CA PRO A 204 -27.51 14.44 -11.33
C PRO A 204 -26.01 14.56 -11.65
N GLU A 205 -25.15 13.71 -11.06
CA GLU A 205 -23.69 13.74 -11.32
C GLU A 205 -23.30 13.10 -12.67
N THR A 206 -23.97 12.01 -13.07
CA THR A 206 -23.76 11.37 -14.39
C THR A 206 -24.30 12.21 -15.54
N GLN A 207 -25.33 13.05 -15.32
CA GLN A 207 -25.74 14.08 -16.28
C GLN A 207 -24.64 15.13 -16.53
N GLY A 208 -23.88 15.51 -15.48
CA GLY A 208 -22.74 16.43 -15.59
C GLY A 208 -21.60 15.84 -16.43
N TYR A 209 -21.29 14.55 -16.21
CA TYR A 209 -20.29 13.82 -17.01
C TYR A 209 -20.74 13.65 -18.48
N ARG A 210 -22.02 13.31 -18.73
CA ARG A 210 -22.58 13.23 -20.09
C ARG A 210 -22.48 14.57 -20.80
N ARG A 211 -22.85 15.68 -20.15
CA ARG A 211 -22.75 17.04 -20.73
C ARG A 211 -21.30 17.42 -21.06
N ARG A 212 -20.33 17.10 -20.20
CA ARG A 212 -18.89 17.34 -20.48
C ARG A 212 -18.37 16.50 -21.65
N SER A 213 -18.77 15.23 -21.74
CA SER A 213 -18.36 14.35 -22.85
C SER A 213 -18.95 14.81 -24.19
N THR A 214 -20.24 15.19 -24.23
CA THR A 214 -20.87 15.74 -25.44
C THR A 214 -20.29 17.10 -25.82
N ALA A 215 -19.97 17.96 -24.84
CA ALA A 215 -19.28 19.23 -25.09
C ALA A 215 -17.88 19.04 -25.66
N HIS A 216 -17.11 18.06 -25.15
CA HIS A 216 -15.78 17.75 -25.68
C HIS A 216 -15.84 17.21 -27.12
N LYS A 217 -16.82 16.34 -27.42
CA LYS A 217 -17.06 15.84 -28.79
C LYS A 217 -17.50 16.97 -29.75
N ALA A 218 -18.43 17.82 -29.33
CA ALA A 218 -18.87 18.98 -30.11
C ALA A 218 -17.72 19.99 -30.35
N PHE A 219 -16.89 20.23 -29.34
CA PHE A 219 -15.71 21.10 -29.46
C PHE A 219 -14.67 20.52 -30.42
N SER A 220 -14.42 19.20 -30.38
CA SER A 220 -13.53 18.52 -31.33
C SER A 220 -14.07 18.57 -32.77
N ALA A 221 -15.38 18.45 -32.97
CA ALA A 221 -16.01 18.56 -34.28
C ALA A 221 -15.95 19.98 -34.85
N LEU A 222 -16.14 21.01 -34.01
CA LEU A 222 -15.97 22.41 -34.41
C LEU A 222 -14.52 22.73 -34.83
N PHE A 223 -13.54 22.16 -34.13
CA PHE A 223 -12.13 22.30 -34.51
C PHE A 223 -11.83 21.60 -35.85
N ASN A 224 -12.41 20.42 -36.08
CA ASN A 224 -12.23 19.69 -37.34
C ASN A 224 -12.90 20.42 -38.53
N ALA A 225 -14.13 20.93 -38.36
CA ALA A 225 -14.82 21.68 -39.41
C ALA A 225 -14.12 23.01 -39.75
N LYS A 226 -13.49 23.66 -38.75
CA LYS A 226 -12.69 24.87 -38.96
C LYS A 226 -11.36 24.59 -39.66
N SER A 227 -10.77 23.40 -39.43
CA SER A 227 -9.58 22.94 -40.15
C SER A 227 -9.89 22.69 -41.64
N GLU A 228 -11.00 22.01 -41.95
CA GLU A 228 -11.39 21.71 -43.34
C GLU A 228 -11.73 22.96 -44.16
N THR A 229 -12.39 23.95 -43.57
CA THR A 229 -12.69 25.23 -44.24
C THR A 229 -11.45 26.08 -44.53
N VAL A 230 -10.42 26.02 -43.68
CA VAL A 230 -9.13 26.69 -43.93
C VAL A 230 -8.33 25.98 -45.04
N ILE A 231 -8.46 24.65 -45.15
CA ILE A 231 -7.81 23.87 -46.22
C ILE A 231 -8.48 24.16 -47.58
N LEU A 232 -9.82 24.24 -47.63
CA LEU A 232 -10.55 24.54 -48.87
C LEU A 232 -10.33 25.97 -49.38
N MET A 233 -10.17 26.97 -48.50
CA MET A 233 -9.81 28.34 -48.93
C MET A 233 -8.39 28.46 -49.49
N ARG A 234 -7.49 27.51 -49.17
CA ARG A 234 -6.10 27.51 -49.67
C ARG A 234 -5.96 26.84 -51.04
N GLN A 235 -6.99 26.14 -51.53
CA GLN A 235 -7.03 25.54 -52.87
C GLN A 235 -7.74 26.43 -53.91
N SER A 236 -8.36 27.54 -53.50
CA SER A 236 -9.07 28.48 -54.38
C SER A 236 -8.31 29.79 -54.66
N ILE A 237 -7.00 29.82 -54.43
CA ILE A 237 -6.06 30.89 -54.81
C ILE A 237 -4.94 30.24 -55.61
#